data_AF-A0A177N0A8-F1
#
_entry.id   AF-A0A177N0A8-F1
#
_cell.length_a   1.000
_cell.length_b   1.000
_cell.length_c   1.000
_cell.angle_alpha   90.00
_cell.angle_beta   90.00
_cell.angle_gamma   90.00
#
_symmetry.space_group_name_H-M   'P 1'
#
loop_
_entity.id
_entity.type
_entity.pdbx_description
1 polymer ?
#
loop_
_entity_poly.entity_id
_entity_poly.type
_entity_poly.pdbx_seq_one_letter_code
_entity_poly.pdbx_strand_id
1 'polypeptide(L)'
;MAVFHSNLFADAPLGTTPESSFWLDGELTGFGYEPAADQALAVLSVKVHRKPHDLAAHLWRIHSCYRNRHSAALYAALLDLSIALQGKGEALRRRMLNASRLRLEPRDFQVLSALDRHDPKKLGNRYSILASGVQGSSELLALRQAPAETSHDPLALANDFIEYSQLDQAIDVLENAVGLHPQRADLQLALLELYRSTASRERFRNAWRTFSDLAVPLVGEWQSVADYFDRQLP
;
A
#
# COMPACT_ATOMS: atom_id res chain seq x y z
N MET A 1 -49.08 -50.43 6.67
CA MET A 1 -49.87 -49.34 7.27
C MET A 1 -49.06 -48.75 8.41
N ALA A 2 -48.43 -47.59 8.20
CA ALA A 2 -47.61 -46.92 9.21
C ALA A 2 -48.45 -45.82 9.87
N VAL A 3 -48.57 -45.89 11.19
CA VAL A 3 -49.28 -44.91 12.03
C VAL A 3 -48.31 -43.78 12.35
N PHE A 4 -48.60 -42.57 11.86
CA PHE A 4 -47.88 -41.35 12.23
C PHE A 4 -48.48 -40.79 13.52
N HIS A 5 -47.69 -40.72 14.58
CA HIS A 5 -48.02 -39.92 15.76
C HIS A 5 -47.64 -38.46 15.49
N SER A 6 -48.61 -37.69 15.03
CA SER A 6 -48.60 -36.23 15.10
C SER A 6 -48.89 -35.83 16.53
N ASN A 7 -47.91 -35.22 17.22
CA ASN A 7 -48.11 -34.30 18.36
C ASN A 7 -46.76 -33.67 18.75
N LEU A 8 -46.34 -32.66 17.99
CA LEU A 8 -45.45 -31.62 18.51
C LEU A 8 -46.35 -30.46 18.91
N PHE A 9 -46.63 -30.35 20.21
CA PHE A 9 -47.26 -29.18 20.80
C PHE A 9 -46.33 -27.98 20.56
N ALA A 10 -46.73 -27.11 19.63
CA ALA A 10 -46.19 -25.78 19.48
C ALA A 10 -47.02 -24.85 20.36
N ASP A 11 -46.58 -24.65 21.60
CA ASP A 11 -47.02 -23.52 22.42
C ASP A 11 -45.94 -23.22 23.46
N ALA A 12 -44.87 -22.58 22.98
CA ALA A 12 -44.11 -21.64 23.79
C ALA A 12 -43.85 -20.45 22.88
N PRO A 13 -44.23 -19.21 23.25
CA PRO A 13 -43.76 -18.06 22.52
C PRO A 13 -42.24 -18.12 22.58
N LEU A 14 -41.60 -18.20 21.41
CA LEU A 14 -40.16 -18.02 21.28
C LEU A 14 -39.83 -16.68 21.93
N GLY A 15 -39.39 -16.75 23.18
CA GLY A 15 -38.82 -15.61 23.87
C GLY A 15 -37.77 -15.08 22.94
N THR A 16 -37.93 -13.82 22.54
CA THR A 16 -36.96 -13.06 21.78
C THR A 16 -35.73 -12.89 22.66
N THR A 17 -34.93 -13.96 22.79
CA THR A 17 -33.57 -13.84 23.29
C THR A 17 -32.87 -12.91 22.31
N PRO A 18 -32.46 -11.70 22.73
CA PRO A 18 -31.76 -10.80 21.84
C PRO A 18 -30.54 -11.55 21.30
N GLU A 19 -30.24 -11.39 20.01
CA GLU A 19 -29.10 -12.06 19.34
C GLU A 19 -27.76 -11.87 20.10
N SER A 20 -27.68 -10.90 21.02
CA SER A 20 -26.58 -10.72 21.97
C SER A 20 -26.29 -11.95 22.84
N SER A 21 -27.29 -12.78 23.14
CA SER A 21 -27.16 -13.96 23.99
C SER A 21 -26.29 -15.08 23.41
N PHE A 22 -26.14 -15.16 22.09
CA PHE A 22 -25.27 -16.15 21.44
C PHE A 22 -23.77 -15.74 21.46
N TRP A 23 -23.48 -14.44 21.60
CA TRP A 23 -22.12 -13.88 21.47
C TRP A 23 -21.50 -13.44 22.79
N LEU A 24 -22.30 -13.27 23.85
CA LEU A 24 -21.79 -13.13 25.21
C LEU A 24 -21.53 -14.52 25.76
N ASP A 25 -20.29 -14.95 25.62
CA ASP A 25 -19.69 -15.98 26.47
C ASP A 25 -20.25 -15.85 27.90
N GLY A 26 -20.73 -16.94 28.49
CA GLY A 26 -21.18 -16.97 29.89
C GLY A 26 -20.13 -16.45 30.87
N GLU A 27 -18.86 -16.35 30.43
CA GLU A 27 -17.76 -15.74 31.17
C GLU A 27 -17.82 -14.20 31.26
N LEU A 28 -18.43 -13.50 30.29
CA LEU A 28 -18.60 -12.04 30.37
C LEU A 28 -19.82 -11.66 31.20
N THR A 29 -20.89 -12.45 31.14
CA THR A 29 -22.10 -12.28 31.96
C THR A 29 -21.94 -12.82 33.38
N GLY A 30 -21.00 -13.74 33.62
CA GLY A 30 -20.69 -14.30 34.95
C GLY A 30 -20.21 -13.28 36.00
N PHE A 31 -19.90 -12.05 35.58
CA PHE A 31 -19.56 -10.94 36.47
C PHE A 31 -20.68 -9.90 36.64
N GLY A 32 -21.89 -10.15 36.13
CA GLY A 32 -23.06 -9.28 36.35
C GLY A 32 -22.93 -7.86 35.78
N TYR A 33 -22.04 -7.67 34.80
CA TYR A 33 -21.68 -6.37 34.25
C TYR A 33 -22.13 -6.31 32.79
N GLU A 34 -22.90 -5.28 32.40
CA GLU A 34 -22.93 -4.88 30.98
C GLU A 34 -21.70 -4.00 30.77
N PRO A 35 -20.61 -4.52 30.18
CA PRO A 35 -19.43 -3.71 29.99
C PRO A 35 -19.74 -2.59 29.01
N ALA A 36 -19.39 -1.37 29.40
CA ALA A 36 -19.20 -0.29 28.44
C ALA A 36 -18.29 -0.81 27.30
N ALA A 37 -18.56 -0.40 26.06
CA ALA A 37 -17.92 -0.92 24.85
C ALA A 37 -16.38 -1.00 24.95
N ASP A 38 -15.76 -0.01 25.57
CA ASP A 38 -14.31 0.07 25.76
C ASP A 38 -13.76 -1.02 26.69
N GLN A 39 -14.52 -1.39 27.72
CA GLN A 39 -14.10 -2.38 28.71
C GLN A 39 -14.21 -3.81 28.15
N ALA A 40 -15.21 -4.06 27.30
CA ALA A 40 -15.33 -5.32 26.56
C ALA A 40 -14.13 -5.53 25.62
N LEU A 41 -13.70 -4.49 24.91
CA LEU A 41 -12.54 -4.55 24.03
C LEU A 41 -11.24 -4.86 24.79
N ALA A 42 -11.05 -4.25 25.96
CA ALA A 42 -9.88 -4.52 26.80
C ALA A 42 -9.84 -5.98 27.26
N VAL A 43 -10.96 -6.52 27.75
CA VAL A 43 -11.05 -7.93 28.19
C VAL A 43 -10.76 -8.89 27.04
N LEU A 44 -11.37 -8.67 25.87
CA LEU A 44 -11.14 -9.50 24.69
C LEU A 44 -9.70 -9.41 24.20
N SER A 45 -9.06 -8.24 24.31
CA SER A 45 -7.65 -8.08 23.98
C SER A 45 -6.75 -8.90 24.90
N VAL A 46 -7.03 -8.92 26.20
CA VAL A 46 -6.32 -9.79 27.16
C VAL A 46 -6.54 -11.27 26.85
N LYS A 47 -7.77 -11.68 26.48
CA LYS A 47 -8.05 -13.08 26.06
C LYS A 47 -7.21 -13.47 24.84
N VAL A 48 -7.19 -12.64 23.79
CA VAL A 48 -6.40 -12.87 22.57
C VAL A 48 -4.90 -12.91 22.88
N HIS A 49 -4.40 -12.02 23.73
CA HIS A 49 -2.99 -12.03 24.12
C HIS A 49 -2.59 -13.33 24.85
N ARG A 50 -3.43 -13.80 25.78
CA ARG A 50 -3.18 -15.03 26.55
C ARG A 50 -3.35 -16.31 25.73
N LYS A 51 -4.31 -16.32 24.79
CA LYS A 51 -4.60 -17.46 23.92
C LYS A 51 -4.69 -17.01 22.45
N PRO A 52 -3.55 -16.81 21.78
CA PRO A 52 -3.52 -16.25 20.42
C PRO A 52 -4.27 -17.05 19.36
N HIS A 53 -4.45 -18.36 19.57
CA HIS A 53 -5.15 -19.25 18.64
C HIS A 53 -6.62 -19.49 19.01
N ASP A 54 -7.15 -18.77 20.01
CA ASP A 54 -8.57 -18.83 20.35
C ASP A 54 -9.40 -18.06 19.32
N LEU A 55 -9.97 -18.81 18.37
CA LEU A 55 -10.76 -18.24 17.28
C LEU A 55 -12.00 -17.49 17.78
N ALA A 56 -12.64 -17.96 18.84
CA ALA A 56 -13.83 -17.32 19.39
C ALA A 56 -13.50 -15.92 19.92
N ALA A 57 -12.37 -15.80 20.64
CA ALA A 57 -11.91 -14.51 21.15
C ALA A 57 -11.65 -13.49 20.03
N HIS A 58 -11.05 -13.92 18.91
CA HIS A 58 -10.85 -13.05 17.73
C HIS A 58 -12.17 -12.61 17.09
N LEU A 59 -13.11 -13.54 16.89
CA LEU A 59 -14.40 -13.23 16.28
C LEU A 59 -15.23 -12.28 17.14
N TRP A 60 -15.23 -12.48 18.47
CA TRP A 60 -15.90 -11.56 19.39
C TRP A 60 -15.26 -10.18 19.40
N ARG A 61 -13.92 -10.11 19.34
CA ARG A 61 -13.22 -8.84 19.25
C ARG A 61 -13.58 -8.09 17.97
N ILE A 62 -13.59 -8.78 16.82
CA ILE A 62 -14.02 -8.21 15.52
C ILE A 62 -15.47 -7.72 15.60
N HIS A 63 -16.38 -8.55 16.11
CA HIS A 63 -17.80 -8.20 16.23
C HIS A 63 -18.01 -6.96 17.12
N SER A 64 -17.34 -6.91 18.27
CA SER A 64 -17.39 -5.77 19.18
C SER A 64 -16.88 -4.49 18.50
N CYS A 65 -15.73 -4.54 17.83
CA CYS A 65 -15.20 -3.38 17.10
C CYS A 65 -16.12 -2.92 15.96
N TYR A 66 -16.73 -3.87 15.23
CA TYR A 66 -17.66 -3.60 14.14
C TYR A 66 -18.94 -2.90 14.64
N ARG A 67 -19.54 -3.43 15.70
CA ARG A 67 -20.79 -2.90 16.30
C ARG A 67 -20.58 -1.50 16.86
N ASN A 68 -19.44 -1.26 17.50
CA ASN A 68 -19.10 0.02 18.14
C ASN A 68 -18.44 1.04 17.19
N ARG A 69 -18.29 0.71 15.89
CA ARG A 69 -17.73 1.59 14.85
C ARG A 69 -16.29 2.08 15.12
N HIS A 70 -15.48 1.30 15.82
CA HIS A 70 -14.07 1.62 16.05
C HIS A 70 -13.20 1.12 14.89
N SER A 71 -13.12 1.89 13.79
CA SER A 71 -12.40 1.51 12.56
C SER A 71 -10.96 1.03 12.82
N ALA A 72 -10.17 1.81 13.56
CA ALA A 72 -8.77 1.46 13.84
C ALA A 72 -8.61 0.18 14.69
N ALA A 73 -9.54 -0.06 15.63
CA ALA A 73 -9.54 -1.29 16.43
C ALA A 73 -10.05 -2.50 15.63
N LEU A 74 -11.01 -2.28 14.72
CA LEU A 74 -11.52 -3.29 13.80
C LEU A 74 -10.43 -3.76 12.83
N TYR A 75 -9.67 -2.83 12.25
CA TYR A 75 -8.49 -3.14 11.45
C TYR A 75 -7.52 -4.05 12.22
N ALA A 76 -7.17 -3.66 13.44
CA ALA A 76 -6.26 -4.41 14.29
C ALA A 76 -6.77 -5.81 14.62
N ALA A 77 -8.07 -5.95 14.92
CA ALA A 77 -8.68 -7.23 15.21
C ALA A 77 -8.67 -8.18 14.00
N LEU A 78 -8.91 -7.65 12.80
CA LEU A 78 -8.83 -8.41 11.55
C LEU A 78 -7.39 -8.81 11.21
N LEU A 79 -6.43 -7.93 11.49
CA LEU A 79 -4.99 -8.22 11.34
C LEU A 79 -4.54 -9.29 12.34
N ASP A 80 -4.93 -9.20 13.61
CA ASP A 80 -4.57 -10.19 14.62
C ASP A 80 -5.17 -11.56 14.27
N LEU A 81 -6.40 -11.61 13.74
CA LEU A 81 -6.99 -12.84 13.22
C LEU A 81 -6.14 -13.42 12.07
N SER A 82 -5.70 -12.60 11.12
CA SER A 82 -4.89 -13.08 10.00
C SER A 82 -3.54 -13.65 10.45
N ILE A 83 -2.90 -13.00 11.45
CA ILE A 83 -1.66 -13.49 12.07
C ILE A 83 -1.90 -14.81 12.81
N ALA A 84 -3.00 -14.93 13.57
CA ALA A 84 -3.33 -16.14 14.33
C ALA A 84 -3.63 -17.35 13.43
N LEU A 85 -4.24 -17.10 12.27
CA LEU A 85 -4.59 -18.09 11.28
C LEU A 85 -3.38 -18.64 10.50
N GLN A 86 -2.30 -17.87 10.36
CA GLN A 86 -1.06 -18.29 9.68
C GLN A 86 -1.30 -18.93 8.30
N GLY A 87 -2.22 -18.36 7.52
CA GLY A 87 -2.61 -18.85 6.19
C GLY A 87 -3.61 -20.02 6.19
N LYS A 88 -3.95 -20.60 7.35
CA LYS A 88 -5.02 -21.60 7.49
C LYS A 88 -6.35 -20.87 7.65
N GLY A 89 -7.41 -21.25 6.93
CA GLY A 89 -8.72 -20.60 7.10
C GLY A 89 -8.91 -19.30 6.31
N GLU A 90 -8.25 -19.19 5.15
CA GLU A 90 -8.33 -18.03 4.25
C GLU A 90 -9.77 -17.66 3.82
N ALA A 91 -10.66 -18.65 3.72
CA ALA A 91 -12.08 -18.41 3.48
C ALA A 91 -12.74 -17.60 4.61
N LEU A 92 -12.42 -17.92 5.87
CA LEU A 92 -12.93 -17.19 7.03
C LEU A 92 -12.37 -15.76 7.08
N ARG A 93 -11.05 -15.62 6.86
CA ARG A 93 -10.38 -14.31 6.80
C ARG A 93 -11.05 -13.39 5.78
N ARG A 94 -11.21 -13.87 4.53
CA ARG A 94 -11.87 -13.11 3.45
C ARG A 94 -13.31 -12.78 3.79
N ARG A 95 -14.06 -13.73 4.38
CA ARG A 95 -15.45 -13.48 4.81
C ARG A 95 -15.53 -12.35 5.83
N MET A 96 -14.69 -12.38 6.86
CA MET A 96 -14.67 -11.36 7.92
C MET A 96 -14.24 -9.99 7.38
N LEU A 97 -13.22 -9.96 6.51
CA LEU A 97 -12.76 -8.73 5.86
C LEU A 97 -13.86 -8.10 5.00
N ASN A 98 -14.49 -8.90 4.14
CA ASN A 98 -15.56 -8.42 3.26
C ASN A 98 -16.79 -7.94 4.05
N ALA A 99 -17.19 -8.66 5.10
CA ALA A 99 -18.28 -8.24 5.99
C ALA A 99 -17.97 -6.91 6.69
N SER A 100 -16.69 -6.63 6.95
CA SER A 100 -16.24 -5.43 7.64
C SER A 100 -15.99 -4.23 6.72
N ARG A 101 -16.10 -4.39 5.39
CA ARG A 101 -15.71 -3.38 4.39
C ARG A 101 -16.31 -1.99 4.63
N LEU A 102 -17.60 -1.92 4.98
CA LEU A 102 -18.31 -0.64 5.19
C LEU A 102 -17.93 0.07 6.51
N ARG A 103 -17.19 -0.60 7.39
CA ARG A 103 -16.77 -0.07 8.70
C ARG A 103 -15.26 0.19 8.79
N LEU A 104 -14.53 -0.07 7.70
CA LEU A 104 -13.11 0.18 7.58
C LEU A 104 -12.86 1.41 6.71
N GLU A 105 -11.70 2.05 6.92
CA GLU A 105 -11.20 3.02 5.96
C GLU A 105 -10.83 2.33 4.63
N PRO A 106 -11.00 2.99 3.47
CA PRO A 106 -10.66 2.39 2.18
C PRO A 106 -9.20 1.90 2.10
N ARG A 107 -8.27 2.66 2.71
CA ARG A 107 -6.85 2.32 2.80
C ARG A 107 -6.63 1.06 3.63
N ASP A 108 -7.24 0.98 4.81
CA ASP A 108 -7.13 -0.17 5.72
C ASP A 108 -7.66 -1.46 5.07
N PHE A 109 -8.77 -1.36 4.33
CA PHE A 109 -9.31 -2.49 3.57
C PHE A 109 -8.33 -2.96 2.48
N GLN A 110 -7.70 -2.03 1.75
CA GLN A 110 -6.70 -2.36 0.73
C GLN A 110 -5.46 -3.04 1.33
N VAL A 111 -4.98 -2.57 2.49
CA VAL A 111 -3.84 -3.19 3.18
C VAL A 111 -4.20 -4.62 3.61
N LEU A 112 -5.37 -4.82 4.21
CA LEU A 112 -5.82 -6.15 4.66
C LEU A 112 -6.11 -7.10 3.50
N SER A 113 -6.57 -6.60 2.35
CA SER A 113 -6.81 -7.44 1.17
C SER A 113 -5.51 -7.89 0.49
N ALA A 114 -4.45 -7.10 0.59
CA ALA A 114 -3.13 -7.37 0.02
C ALA A 114 -2.13 -7.99 1.02
N LEU A 115 -2.60 -8.56 2.13
CA LEU A 115 -1.74 -9.11 3.19
C LEU A 115 -0.72 -10.14 2.70
N ASP A 116 -1.01 -10.90 1.64
CA ASP A 116 -0.08 -11.91 1.09
C ASP A 116 1.23 -11.30 0.56
N ARG A 117 1.27 -9.99 0.31
CA ARG A 117 2.44 -9.27 -0.24
C ARG A 117 3.35 -8.69 0.84
N HIS A 118 2.93 -8.70 2.10
CA HIS A 118 3.61 -8.03 3.20
C HIS A 118 3.71 -8.93 4.42
N ASP A 119 4.68 -8.68 5.30
CA ASP A 119 4.72 -9.34 6.60
C ASP A 119 3.60 -8.77 7.49
N PRO A 120 2.55 -9.55 7.83
CA PRO A 120 1.39 -9.06 8.56
C PRO A 120 1.78 -8.51 9.95
N LYS A 121 2.88 -9.00 10.53
CA LYS A 121 3.34 -8.55 11.85
C LYS A 121 3.84 -7.10 11.84
N LYS A 122 4.23 -6.55 10.69
CA LYS A 122 4.75 -5.18 10.56
C LYS A 122 3.66 -4.13 10.33
N LEU A 123 2.44 -4.56 10.06
CA LEU A 123 1.32 -3.69 9.69
C LEU A 123 0.44 -3.29 10.88
N GLY A 124 0.92 -3.54 12.11
CA GLY A 124 0.19 -3.27 13.34
C GLY A 124 -0.01 -1.78 13.63
N ASN A 125 -1.10 -1.47 14.33
CA ASN A 125 -1.35 -0.17 14.94
C ASN A 125 -1.43 -0.30 16.48
N ARG A 126 -1.73 0.79 17.19
CA ARG A 126 -1.84 0.81 18.67
C ARG A 126 -2.84 -0.19 19.28
N TYR A 127 -3.76 -0.73 18.50
CA TYR A 127 -4.77 -1.70 18.94
C TYR A 127 -4.38 -3.13 18.60
N SER A 128 -3.30 -3.35 17.83
CA SER A 128 -2.86 -4.68 17.41
C SER A 128 -2.14 -5.40 18.55
N ILE A 129 -2.42 -6.69 18.70
CA ILE A 129 -1.94 -7.50 19.83
C ILE A 129 -0.85 -8.48 19.39
N LEU A 130 -0.99 -9.03 18.19
CA LEU A 130 -0.11 -10.07 17.64
C LEU A 130 0.87 -9.51 16.59
N ALA A 131 0.67 -8.25 16.17
CA ALA A 131 1.63 -7.53 15.35
C ALA A 131 2.82 -7.06 16.20
N SER A 132 4.02 -7.05 15.62
CA SER A 132 5.27 -6.67 16.29
C SER A 132 5.36 -5.17 16.62
N GLY A 133 4.31 -4.40 16.31
CA GLY A 133 4.31 -2.94 16.41
C GLY A 133 5.33 -2.29 15.47
N VAL A 134 5.26 -0.97 15.36
CA VAL A 134 6.37 -0.20 14.78
C VAL A 134 7.41 -0.06 15.89
N GLN A 135 8.39 -0.96 15.92
CA GLN A 135 9.62 -0.70 16.65
C GLN A 135 10.29 0.48 15.94
N GLY A 136 10.41 1.62 16.62
CA GLY A 136 10.83 2.89 16.01
C GLY A 136 11.99 2.70 15.05
N SER A 137 11.77 2.99 13.77
CA SER A 137 12.86 3.01 12.80
C SER A 137 13.65 4.29 13.00
N SER A 138 14.97 4.16 13.18
CA SER A 138 15.88 5.32 13.12
C SER A 138 16.00 5.89 11.70
N GLU A 139 15.31 5.31 10.71
CA GLU A 139 15.19 5.85 9.35
C GLU A 139 14.18 7.00 9.34
N LEU A 140 14.65 8.20 9.67
CA LEU A 140 13.94 9.47 9.42
C LEU A 140 13.87 9.81 7.92
N LEU A 141 14.73 9.19 7.11
CA LEU A 141 14.83 9.40 5.67
C LEU A 141 14.41 8.12 4.96
N ALA A 142 13.12 7.98 4.71
CA ALA A 142 12.66 7.11 3.64
C ALA A 142 13.04 7.80 2.33
N LEU A 143 14.13 7.37 1.71
CA LEU A 143 14.40 7.70 0.31
C LEU A 143 13.19 7.14 -0.46
N ARG A 144 12.24 8.01 -0.82
CA ARG A 144 11.14 7.64 -1.70
C ARG A 144 11.80 7.07 -2.94
N GLN A 145 11.71 5.76 -3.15
CA GLN A 145 11.76 5.24 -4.50
C GLN A 145 10.70 6.03 -5.24
N ALA A 146 11.15 6.77 -6.26
CA ALA A 146 10.31 7.68 -7.00
C ALA A 146 9.00 6.95 -7.33
N PRO A 147 7.83 7.55 -7.06
CA PRO A 147 6.58 6.95 -7.51
C PRO A 147 6.74 6.64 -8.99
N ALA A 148 6.40 5.40 -9.37
CA ALA A 148 6.40 4.95 -10.75
C ALA A 148 5.89 6.10 -11.62
N GLU A 149 6.80 6.57 -12.47
CA GLU A 149 6.68 7.80 -13.24
C GLU A 149 5.27 7.88 -13.79
N THR A 150 4.53 8.90 -13.36
CA THR A 150 3.51 9.49 -14.20
C THR A 150 4.19 9.71 -15.54
N SER A 151 3.87 8.87 -16.54
CA SER A 151 4.49 8.79 -17.86
C SER A 151 4.29 10.10 -18.63
N HIS A 152 4.97 11.16 -18.20
CA HIS A 152 5.09 12.40 -18.95
C HIS A 152 6.14 12.13 -20.01
N ASP A 153 5.81 12.51 -21.24
CA ASP A 153 6.78 12.48 -22.34
C ASP A 153 8.02 13.30 -21.92
N PRO A 154 9.23 12.71 -21.91
CA PRO A 154 10.45 13.43 -21.53
C PRO A 154 10.68 14.70 -22.35
N LEU A 155 10.20 14.75 -23.60
CA LEU A 155 10.28 15.95 -24.43
C LEU A 155 9.38 17.07 -23.90
N ALA A 156 8.16 16.73 -23.49
CA ALA A 156 7.24 17.71 -22.89
C ALA A 156 7.80 18.25 -21.58
N LEU A 157 8.34 17.37 -20.72
CA LEU A 157 8.97 17.78 -19.47
C LEU A 157 10.19 18.69 -19.70
N ALA A 158 11.03 18.37 -20.69
CA ALA A 158 12.15 19.23 -21.04
C ALA A 158 11.69 20.61 -21.55
N ASN A 159 10.60 20.67 -22.32
CA ASN A 159 10.02 21.93 -22.79
C ASN A 159 9.50 22.78 -21.63
N ASP A 160 8.86 22.18 -20.63
CA ASP A 160 8.44 22.89 -19.41
C ASP A 160 9.66 23.50 -18.71
N PHE A 161 10.76 22.75 -18.59
CA PHE A 161 12.01 23.26 -18.03
C PHE A 161 12.60 24.41 -18.86
N ILE A 162 12.56 24.33 -20.19
CA ILE A 162 13.00 25.42 -21.08
C ILE A 162 12.14 26.65 -20.90
N GLU A 163 10.81 26.50 -20.82
CA GLU A 163 9.87 27.60 -20.59
C GLU A 163 10.18 28.33 -19.28
N TYR A 164 10.53 27.59 -18.23
CA TYR A 164 10.98 28.15 -16.96
C TYR A 164 12.47 28.52 -16.90
N SER A 165 13.17 28.54 -18.05
CA SER A 165 14.61 28.85 -18.18
C SER A 165 15.52 27.96 -17.33
N GLN A 166 15.06 26.77 -16.95
CA GLN A 166 15.80 25.75 -16.21
C GLN A 166 16.59 24.86 -17.18
N LEU A 167 17.50 25.47 -17.94
CA LEU A 167 18.18 24.83 -19.07
C LEU A 167 19.02 23.61 -18.65
N ASP A 168 19.72 23.67 -17.51
CA ASP A 168 20.51 22.53 -17.01
C ASP A 168 19.64 21.30 -16.71
N GLN A 169 18.44 21.53 -16.17
CA GLN A 169 17.48 20.47 -15.84
C GLN A 169 16.82 19.91 -17.10
N ALA A 170 16.55 20.76 -18.09
CA ALA A 170 16.11 20.31 -19.41
C ALA A 170 17.15 19.40 -20.07
N ILE A 171 18.45 19.76 -19.98
CA ILE A 171 19.55 18.94 -20.47
C ILE A 171 19.63 17.61 -19.69
N ASP A 172 19.54 17.63 -18.36
CA ASP A 172 19.53 16.40 -17.53
C ASP A 172 18.43 15.42 -17.96
N VAL A 173 17.20 15.92 -18.15
CA VAL A 173 16.06 15.11 -18.55
C VAL A 173 16.29 14.49 -19.93
N LEU A 174 16.76 15.28 -20.89
CA LEU A 174 16.99 14.81 -22.26
C LEU A 174 18.18 13.85 -22.36
N GLU A 175 19.28 14.07 -21.63
CA GLU A 175 20.42 13.14 -21.57
C GLU A 175 19.97 11.76 -21.08
N ASN A 176 19.20 11.71 -20.00
CA ASN A 176 18.64 10.47 -19.47
C ASN A 176 17.67 9.82 -20.47
N ALA A 177 16.78 10.61 -21.06
CA ALA A 177 15.79 10.10 -22.00
C ALA A 177 16.40 9.55 -23.30
N VAL A 178 17.46 10.17 -23.83
CA VAL A 178 18.20 9.66 -25.00
C VAL A 178 18.89 8.33 -24.68
N GLY A 179 19.43 8.17 -23.47
CA GLY A 179 19.99 6.89 -23.02
C GLY A 179 18.96 5.75 -22.96
N LEU A 180 17.71 6.06 -22.58
CA LEU A 180 16.62 5.08 -22.46
C LEU A 180 15.87 4.83 -23.78
N HIS A 181 15.70 5.85 -24.61
CA HIS A 181 14.92 5.82 -25.85
C HIS A 181 15.72 6.37 -27.03
N PRO A 182 16.81 5.70 -27.42
CA PRO A 182 17.72 6.23 -28.42
C PRO A 182 17.12 6.32 -29.83
N GLN A 183 16.04 5.59 -30.13
CA GLN A 183 15.37 5.65 -31.43
C GLN A 183 14.62 6.97 -31.66
N ARG A 184 14.40 7.76 -30.60
CA ARG A 184 13.72 9.05 -30.68
C ARG A 184 14.68 10.16 -31.09
N ALA A 185 14.74 10.42 -32.39
CA ALA A 185 15.56 11.47 -32.98
C ALA A 185 15.18 12.88 -32.49
N ASP A 186 13.90 13.11 -32.18
CA ASP A 186 13.39 14.37 -31.65
C ASP A 186 14.03 14.75 -30.30
N LEU A 187 14.22 13.79 -29.40
CA LEU A 187 14.92 14.00 -28.13
C LEU A 187 16.40 14.37 -28.34
N GLN A 188 17.05 13.68 -29.27
CA GLN A 188 18.45 13.95 -29.59
C GLN A 188 18.64 15.35 -30.19
N LEU A 189 17.76 15.76 -31.10
CA LEU A 189 17.82 17.08 -31.72
C LEU A 189 17.59 18.21 -30.71
N ALA A 190 16.59 18.05 -29.82
CA ALA A 190 16.34 19.02 -28.75
C ALA A 190 17.55 19.15 -27.80
N LEU A 191 18.18 18.03 -27.45
CA LEU A 191 19.40 18.02 -26.62
C LEU A 191 20.57 18.74 -27.30
N LEU A 192 20.79 18.47 -28.59
CA LEU A 192 21.83 19.12 -29.39
C LEU A 192 21.63 20.63 -29.51
N GLU A 193 20.38 21.08 -29.66
CA GLU A 193 20.03 22.50 -29.66
C GLU A 193 20.37 23.16 -28.32
N LEU A 194 20.05 22.51 -27.20
CA LEU A 194 20.39 23.01 -25.87
C LEU A 194 21.90 23.06 -25.63
N TYR A 195 22.68 22.09 -26.10
CA TYR A 195 24.13 22.18 -25.99
C TYR A 195 24.70 23.37 -26.75
N ARG A 196 24.18 23.65 -27.95
CA ARG A 196 24.60 24.80 -28.75
C ARG A 196 24.21 26.13 -28.09
N SER A 197 22.99 26.24 -27.57
CA SER A 197 22.49 27.49 -26.98
C SER A 197 23.17 27.81 -25.64
N THR A 198 23.52 26.79 -24.86
CA THR A 198 24.21 26.94 -23.56
C THR A 198 25.73 26.94 -23.67
N ALA A 199 26.29 26.71 -24.87
CA ALA A 199 27.72 26.54 -25.11
C ALA A 199 28.37 25.46 -24.20
N SER A 200 27.61 24.44 -23.80
CA SER A 200 28.02 23.41 -22.83
C SER A 200 28.92 22.33 -23.44
N ARG A 201 30.12 22.72 -23.89
CA ARG A 201 31.06 21.85 -24.61
C ARG A 201 31.51 20.63 -23.81
N GLU A 202 31.84 20.81 -22.53
CA GLU A 202 32.30 19.71 -21.68
C GLU A 202 31.21 18.66 -21.48
N ARG A 203 29.99 19.14 -21.29
CA ARG A 203 28.81 18.30 -21.09
C ARG A 203 28.47 17.50 -22.36
N PHE A 204 28.48 18.15 -23.51
CA PHE A 204 28.38 17.48 -24.82
C PHE A 204 29.45 16.40 -25.01
N ARG A 205 30.72 16.68 -24.70
CA ARG A 205 31.81 15.69 -24.84
C ARG A 205 31.63 14.48 -23.94
N ASN A 206 31.17 14.69 -22.71
CA ASN A 206 30.89 13.61 -21.78
C ASN A 206 29.72 12.76 -22.27
N ALA A 207 28.61 13.40 -22.67
CA ALA A 207 27.46 12.69 -23.23
C ALA A 207 27.82 11.93 -24.51
N TRP A 208 28.61 12.52 -25.40
CA TRP A 208 29.12 11.87 -26.61
C TRP A 208 29.85 10.57 -26.28
N ARG A 209 30.79 10.62 -25.34
CA ARG A 209 31.56 9.44 -24.92
C ARG A 209 30.65 8.38 -24.33
N THR A 210 29.78 8.77 -23.40
CA THR A 210 28.83 7.86 -22.74
C THR A 210 27.91 7.18 -23.76
N PHE A 211 27.33 7.92 -24.70
CA PHE A 211 26.43 7.35 -25.70
C PHE A 211 27.17 6.48 -26.73
N SER A 212 28.42 6.82 -27.06
CA SER A 212 29.29 5.98 -27.89
C SER A 212 29.61 4.65 -27.18
N ASP A 213 29.95 4.70 -25.89
CA ASP A 213 30.25 3.51 -25.08
C ASP A 213 29.01 2.61 -24.92
N LEU A 214 27.82 3.21 -24.84
CA LEU A 214 26.53 2.50 -24.78
C LEU A 214 26.01 2.05 -26.16
N ALA A 215 26.74 2.30 -27.25
CA ALA A 215 26.35 1.99 -28.62
C ALA A 215 24.96 2.54 -29.01
N VAL A 216 24.62 3.72 -28.50
CA VAL A 216 23.37 4.42 -28.83
C VAL A 216 23.39 4.84 -30.31
N PRO A 217 22.34 4.55 -31.11
CA PRO A 217 22.23 5.06 -32.47
C PRO A 217 22.06 6.58 -32.48
N LEU A 218 23.16 7.31 -32.67
CA LEU A 218 23.19 8.76 -32.73
C LEU A 218 22.82 9.27 -34.13
N VAL A 219 22.03 10.34 -34.18
CA VAL A 219 21.69 11.03 -35.44
C VAL A 219 22.89 11.80 -36.00
N GLY A 220 22.94 12.06 -37.31
CA GLY A 220 24.12 12.67 -37.96
C GLY A 220 24.46 14.08 -37.48
N GLU A 221 23.49 14.80 -36.92
CA GLU A 221 23.59 16.16 -36.39
C GLU A 221 24.55 16.26 -35.21
N TRP A 222 24.75 15.14 -34.50
CA TRP A 222 25.75 15.01 -33.45
C TRP A 222 27.14 15.40 -33.98
N GLN A 223 27.54 14.92 -35.17
CA GLN A 223 28.82 15.28 -35.77
C GLN A 223 28.91 16.78 -36.10
N SER A 224 27.81 17.37 -36.58
CA SER A 224 27.75 18.80 -36.86
C SER A 224 27.96 19.66 -35.60
N VAL A 225 27.47 19.22 -34.44
CA VAL A 225 27.69 19.91 -33.17
C VAL A 225 29.12 19.72 -32.65
N ALA A 226 29.72 18.55 -32.85
CA ALA A 226 31.13 18.33 -32.56
C ALA A 226 32.01 19.30 -33.38
N ASP A 227 31.77 19.38 -34.68
CA ASP A 227 32.45 20.31 -35.58
C ASP A 227 32.23 21.78 -35.17
N TYR A 228 31.02 22.14 -34.72
CA TYR A 228 30.72 23.48 -34.22
C TYR A 228 31.59 23.85 -33.01
N PHE A 229 31.71 22.96 -32.03
CA PHE A 229 32.55 23.19 -30.85
C PHE A 229 34.06 23.16 -31.16
N ASP A 230 34.47 22.46 -32.20
CA ASP A 230 35.88 22.45 -32.63
C ASP A 230 36.24 23.67 -33.48
N ARG A 231 35.30 24.26 -34.23
CA ARG A 231 35.50 25.53 -34.95
C ARG A 231 35.51 26.77 -34.04
N GLN A 232 35.00 26.66 -32.82
CA GLN A 232 35.01 27.73 -31.82
C GLN A 232 36.30 27.78 -30.98
N LEU A 233 37.35 27.04 -31.34
CA LEU A 233 38.67 27.24 -30.74
C LEU A 233 39.22 28.65 -31.08
N PRO A 234 39.73 29.41 -30.10
CA PRO A 234 40.78 30.40 -30.37
C PRO A 234 42.10 29.72 -30.76
#